data_AF-I6ZVW6-F1
#
_entry.id   AF-I6ZVW6-F1
#
_cell.length_a   1.000
_cell.length_b   1.000
_cell.length_c   1.000
_cell.angle_alpha   90.00
_cell.angle_beta   90.00
_cell.angle_gamma   90.00
#
_symmetry.space_group_name_H-M   'P 1'
#
loop_
_entity.id
_entity.type
_entity.pdbx_description
1 polymer ?
#
loop_
_entity_poly.entity_id
_entity_poly.type
_entity_poly.pdbx_seq_one_letter_code
_entity_poly.pdbx_strand_id
1 'polypeptide(L)'
;MSRFFESADEEREENYKAKVKEKTYEESEKQSKKEKRLYDLQCKVMELEEEENQKAFDKKLKKMLTDVKKVENHFGRALPPFLKKFLMSPKVYTRSHKKAIDELLSRYEPKESIDTQKEDKNDEERISKDLSKILVIKDGEQRKKELKEFKDSTKDGTMKAKALIALLSAYMKSKDGVEIMRTIDELLDCFIDGEEDVVRSMLLENIDFYLEILYEILDSSKITPYSKLLKRLSDISRESVEGRVLQFEFFKLGRATETDHPLFKLLYIDRVQGYKESKEYYKTMGDTIGETKIEQEVLQEFGMSSFKSGDFETSFKVLSKCSGVEGSSHETLMKLLCVILNDRIRGTQIHNEFLEGFKSFGRNRFCLPSGDNTFEVYRSFYLLNMLDMKGAGDIVRRFCERFEEDIWFKDFVESRIKG
;
A
#
# COMPACT_ATOMS: atom_id res chain seq x y z
N MET A 1 56.28 54.99 46.85
CA MET A 1 55.39 55.15 45.68
C MET A 1 55.10 53.76 45.11
N SER A 2 53.81 53.45 44.88
CA SER A 2 53.22 52.32 44.13
C SER A 2 53.63 50.89 44.56
N ARG A 3 52.99 50.27 45.56
CA ARG A 3 51.80 49.39 45.42
C ARG A 3 50.73 49.86 44.42
N PHE A 4 50.55 49.15 43.31
CA PHE A 4 49.28 49.00 42.56
C PHE A 4 49.52 48.07 41.34
N PHE A 5 48.74 46.96 41.27
CA PHE A 5 48.61 45.96 40.20
C PHE A 5 49.60 44.79 40.11
N GLU A 6 49.41 43.77 40.95
CA GLU A 6 49.67 42.34 40.64
C GLU A 6 49.17 41.46 41.82
N SER A 7 47.85 41.24 41.93
CA SER A 7 47.22 40.21 42.79
C SER A 7 45.68 40.28 42.71
N ALA A 8 45.07 39.92 41.57
CA ALA A 8 43.61 39.88 41.45
C ALA A 8 43.05 38.75 40.57
N ASP A 9 43.89 37.97 39.87
CA ASP A 9 43.44 36.83 39.06
C ASP A 9 43.67 35.45 39.69
N GLU A 10 44.37 35.35 40.84
CA GLU A 10 44.49 34.08 41.58
C GLU A 10 43.36 33.83 42.59
N GLU A 11 42.56 34.83 42.98
CA GLU A 11 41.42 34.65 43.91
C GLU A 11 40.07 34.36 43.21
N ARG A 12 40.01 34.37 41.87
CA ARG A 12 38.78 34.07 41.11
C ARG A 12 38.63 32.61 40.70
N GLU A 13 39.72 31.84 40.60
CA GLU A 13 39.63 30.40 40.31
C GLU A 13 39.30 29.54 41.55
N GLU A 14 39.65 29.97 42.77
CA GLU A 14 39.24 29.27 43.99
C GLU A 14 37.75 29.48 44.35
N ASN A 15 37.14 30.58 43.89
CA ASN A 15 35.75 30.93 44.19
C ASN A 15 34.69 30.30 43.27
N TYR A 16 35.06 29.69 42.13
CA TYR A 16 34.12 28.95 41.29
C TYR A 16 33.96 27.48 41.73
N LYS A 17 34.93 26.92 42.46
CA LYS A 17 34.83 25.56 43.04
C LYS A 17 34.05 25.50 44.36
N ALA A 18 33.76 26.64 44.98
CA ALA A 18 33.00 26.72 46.24
C ALA A 18 31.52 27.10 46.08
N LYS A 19 31.04 27.45 44.87
CA LYS A 19 29.70 28.02 44.63
C LYS A 19 28.61 27.06 44.11
N VAL A 20 28.82 25.75 44.23
CA VAL A 20 27.75 24.73 44.04
C VAL A 20 27.38 24.05 45.37
N LYS A 21 27.96 24.49 46.49
CA LYS A 21 27.47 24.16 47.83
C LYS A 21 26.57 25.28 48.34
N GLU A 22 25.41 24.89 48.86
CA GLU A 22 24.37 25.70 49.50
C GLU A 22 23.30 26.33 48.59
N LYS A 23 22.28 25.52 48.31
CA LYS A 23 20.83 25.78 48.41
C LYS A 23 20.12 24.47 47.99
N THR A 24 19.34 23.75 48.76
CA THR A 24 18.73 23.95 50.07
C THR A 24 18.40 22.54 50.59
N TYR A 25 18.64 22.31 51.87
CA TYR A 25 18.18 21.12 52.58
C TYR A 25 16.65 21.13 52.67
N GLU A 26 15.99 20.08 52.19
CA GLU A 26 14.76 19.59 52.79
C GLU A 26 15.10 18.29 53.53
N GLU A 27 15.00 18.41 54.85
CA GLU A 27 14.68 17.42 55.86
C GLU A 27 15.27 16.01 55.75
N SER A 28 16.05 15.72 56.79
CA SER A 28 16.61 14.44 57.16
C SER A 28 15.60 13.30 57.19
N GLU A 29 15.51 12.53 56.11
CA GLU A 29 15.30 11.10 56.24
C GLU A 29 16.63 10.47 56.64
N LYS A 30 16.61 9.56 57.62
CA LYS A 30 17.77 8.79 58.06
C LYS A 30 18.29 7.95 56.89
N GLN A 31 19.13 8.53 56.02
CA GLN A 31 19.78 7.80 54.95
C GLN A 31 20.58 6.65 55.56
N SER A 32 20.24 5.45 55.12
CA SER A 32 20.91 4.23 55.51
C SER A 32 22.40 4.35 55.16
N LYS A 33 23.30 3.77 55.97
CA LYS A 33 24.74 3.68 55.65
C LYS A 33 25.00 3.10 54.24
N LYS A 34 24.03 2.39 53.67
CA LYS A 34 24.06 1.85 52.30
C LYS A 34 23.82 2.91 51.22
N GLU A 35 22.85 3.80 51.42
CA GLU A 35 22.46 4.84 50.44
C GLU A 35 23.56 5.90 50.29
N LYS A 36 24.16 6.33 51.41
CA LYS A 36 25.29 7.26 51.37
C LYS A 36 26.48 6.72 50.56
N ARG A 37 26.77 5.41 50.69
CA ARG A 37 27.86 4.76 49.94
C ARG A 37 27.56 4.62 48.44
N LEU A 38 26.29 4.42 48.08
CA LEU A 38 25.85 4.37 46.68
C LEU A 38 25.91 5.76 46.04
N TYR A 39 25.50 6.80 46.77
CA TYR A 39 25.59 8.18 46.34
C TYR A 39 27.06 8.63 46.13
N ASP A 40 27.95 8.32 47.08
CA ASP A 40 29.39 8.57 46.94
C ASP A 40 29.99 7.88 45.69
N LEU A 41 29.49 6.69 45.34
CA LEU A 41 29.92 5.94 44.17
C LEU A 41 29.40 6.58 42.87
N GLN A 42 28.19 7.12 42.89
CA GLN A 42 27.58 7.84 41.76
C GLN A 42 28.31 9.15 41.47
N CYS A 43 28.66 9.93 42.51
CA CYS A 43 29.48 11.14 42.32
C CYS A 43 30.85 10.81 41.70
N LYS A 44 31.51 9.74 42.16
CA LYS A 44 32.78 9.29 41.58
C LYS A 44 32.67 8.84 40.11
N VAL A 45 31.53 8.26 39.72
CA VAL A 45 31.25 7.90 38.32
C VAL A 45 31.17 9.17 37.46
N MET A 46 30.43 10.18 37.91
CA MET A 46 30.32 11.46 37.19
C MET A 46 31.68 12.16 37.04
N GLU A 47 32.47 12.25 38.13
CA GLU A 47 33.83 12.82 38.10
C GLU A 47 34.78 12.09 37.13
N LEU A 48 34.57 10.78 36.92
CA LEU A 48 35.34 9.96 35.98
C LEU A 48 34.89 10.14 34.53
N GLU A 49 33.59 10.34 34.31
CA GLU A 49 33.04 10.62 32.98
C GLU A 49 33.59 11.95 32.43
N GLU A 50 33.77 12.95 33.30
CA GLU A 50 34.31 14.28 32.97
C GLU A 50 35.85 14.34 32.83
N GLU A 51 36.59 13.29 33.20
CA GLU A 51 38.05 13.28 33.11
C GLU A 51 38.53 13.06 31.66
N GLU A 52 39.25 14.05 31.11
CA GLU A 52 39.79 14.03 29.74
C GLU A 52 41.20 13.43 29.65
N ASN A 53 41.96 13.39 30.76
CA ASN A 53 43.31 12.83 30.76
C ASN A 53 43.29 11.30 30.91
N GLN A 54 43.65 10.58 29.84
CA GLN A 54 43.62 9.11 29.81
C GLN A 54 44.46 8.44 30.92
N LYS A 55 45.64 8.97 31.26
CA LYS A 55 46.48 8.37 32.33
C LYS A 55 45.88 8.57 33.71
N ALA A 56 45.24 9.73 33.95
CA ALA A 56 44.54 10.02 35.20
C ALA A 56 43.24 9.20 35.30
N PHE A 57 42.51 9.09 34.19
CA PHE A 57 41.32 8.27 34.03
C PHE A 57 41.59 6.81 34.37
N ASP A 58 42.59 6.16 33.77
CA ASP A 58 42.91 4.75 34.03
C ASP A 58 43.28 4.50 35.50
N LYS A 59 44.00 5.44 36.14
CA LYS A 59 44.38 5.36 37.56
C LYS A 59 43.15 5.49 38.47
N LYS A 60 42.26 6.45 38.18
CA LYS A 60 41.01 6.67 38.91
C LYS A 60 40.03 5.51 38.70
N LEU A 61 39.95 4.95 37.49
CA LEU A 61 39.12 3.79 37.14
C LEU A 61 39.56 2.53 37.91
N LYS A 62 40.86 2.24 38.00
CA LYS A 62 41.37 1.12 38.82
C LYS A 62 41.00 1.28 40.31
N LYS A 63 41.12 2.50 40.84
CA LYS A 63 40.72 2.81 42.22
C LYS A 63 39.22 2.63 42.41
N MET A 64 38.42 3.10 41.46
CA MET A 64 36.96 2.99 41.47
C MET A 64 36.50 1.53 41.39
N LEU A 65 37.07 0.70 40.52
CA LEU A 65 36.78 -0.74 40.47
C LEU A 65 37.13 -1.45 41.79
N THR A 66 38.17 -0.99 42.50
CA THR A 66 38.52 -1.50 43.84
C THR A 66 37.50 -1.05 44.89
N ASP A 67 37.03 0.19 44.82
CA ASP A 67 35.98 0.71 45.70
C ASP A 67 34.63 0.02 45.46
N VAL A 68 34.28 -0.25 44.19
CA VAL A 68 33.10 -1.04 43.80
C VAL A 68 33.13 -2.42 44.46
N LYS A 69 34.28 -3.14 44.41
CA LYS A 69 34.44 -4.44 45.08
C LYS A 69 34.28 -4.37 46.61
N LYS A 70 34.59 -3.24 47.25
CA LYS A 70 34.39 -3.07 48.71
C LYS A 70 32.93 -2.82 49.08
N VAL A 71 32.16 -2.24 48.16
CA VAL A 71 30.76 -1.87 48.37
C VAL A 71 29.81 -2.89 47.73
N GLU A 72 30.32 -3.88 46.99
CA GLU A 72 29.59 -4.94 46.28
C GLU A 72 28.53 -5.66 47.13
N ASN A 73 28.80 -5.89 48.43
CA ASN A 73 27.84 -6.46 49.39
C ASN A 73 26.59 -5.58 49.65
N HIS A 74 26.57 -4.34 49.15
CA HIS A 74 25.48 -3.38 49.35
C HIS A 74 24.60 -3.23 48.10
N PHE A 75 24.99 -3.80 46.95
CA PHE A 75 24.28 -3.66 45.68
C PHE A 75 23.00 -4.52 45.59
N GLY A 76 22.69 -5.35 46.58
CA GLY A 76 21.51 -6.22 46.53
C GLY A 76 21.69 -7.32 45.48
N ARG A 77 20.63 -7.64 44.72
CA ARG A 77 20.63 -8.71 43.71
C ARG A 77 21.14 -8.27 42.32
N ALA A 78 21.33 -6.97 42.09
CA ALA A 78 21.70 -6.44 40.78
C ALA A 78 22.65 -5.25 40.91
N LEU A 79 23.50 -5.04 39.90
CA LEU A 79 24.36 -3.87 39.84
C LEU A 79 23.50 -2.59 39.67
N PRO A 80 23.79 -1.48 40.38
CA PRO A 80 23.06 -0.23 40.19
C PRO A 80 23.10 0.24 38.71
N PRO A 81 21.99 0.75 38.14
CA PRO A 81 21.89 1.08 36.72
C PRO A 81 22.96 2.07 36.22
N PHE A 82 23.28 3.08 37.02
CA PHE A 82 24.31 4.08 36.68
C PHE A 82 25.69 3.42 36.52
N LEU A 83 26.02 2.46 37.39
CA LEU A 83 27.29 1.75 37.37
C LEU A 83 27.36 0.78 36.19
N LYS A 84 26.26 0.08 35.88
CA LYS A 84 26.17 -0.82 34.73
C LYS A 84 26.34 -0.06 33.41
N LYS A 85 25.70 1.11 33.29
CA LYS A 85 25.82 2.00 32.12
C LYS A 85 27.25 2.53 31.96
N PHE A 86 27.87 2.98 33.05
CA PHE A 86 29.25 3.49 33.04
C PHE A 86 30.27 2.41 32.62
N LEU A 87 30.20 1.21 33.21
CA LEU A 87 31.12 0.11 32.92
C LEU A 87 31.00 -0.45 31.50
N MET A 88 29.83 -0.30 30.87
CA MET A 88 29.55 -0.67 29.48
C MET A 88 29.87 0.45 28.48
N SER A 89 30.24 1.64 28.95
CA SER A 89 30.54 2.75 28.04
C SER A 89 31.82 2.47 27.22
N PRO A 90 31.90 2.92 25.95
CA PRO A 90 33.09 2.72 25.11
C PRO A 90 34.37 3.31 25.71
N LYS A 91 34.23 4.34 26.56
CA LYS A 91 35.33 5.01 27.27
C LYS A 91 35.94 4.12 28.36
N VAL A 92 35.14 3.24 28.98
CA VAL A 92 35.52 2.40 30.12
C VAL A 92 35.78 0.94 29.70
N TYR A 93 34.97 0.41 28.78
CA TYR A 93 35.03 -0.98 28.30
C TYR A 93 36.15 -1.17 27.26
N THR A 94 37.39 -0.92 27.68
CA THR A 94 38.59 -1.02 26.85
C THR A 94 39.34 -2.33 27.09
N ARG A 95 40.19 -2.75 26.14
CA ARG A 95 40.93 -4.04 26.21
C ARG A 95 41.73 -4.23 27.51
N SER A 96 42.19 -3.16 28.14
CA SER A 96 42.98 -3.18 29.39
C SER A 96 42.15 -3.48 30.64
N HIS A 97 40.85 -3.16 30.64
CA HIS A 97 39.96 -3.30 31.80
C HIS A 97 38.83 -4.30 31.59
N LYS A 98 38.59 -4.72 30.34
CA LYS A 98 37.56 -5.68 29.93
C LYS A 98 37.46 -6.90 30.84
N LYS A 99 38.58 -7.60 31.10
CA LYS A 99 38.57 -8.82 31.93
C LYS A 99 38.07 -8.57 33.36
N ALA A 100 38.44 -7.45 33.96
CA ALA A 100 38.01 -7.10 35.33
C ALA A 100 36.54 -6.65 35.37
N ILE A 101 36.06 -6.01 34.30
CA ILE A 101 34.67 -5.58 34.14
C ILE A 101 33.77 -6.79 33.88
N ASP A 102 34.17 -7.71 33.00
CA ASP A 102 33.46 -8.96 32.72
C ASP A 102 33.39 -9.86 33.97
N GLU A 103 34.46 -9.94 34.76
CA GLU A 103 34.44 -10.67 36.04
C GLU A 103 33.48 -10.03 37.05
N LEU A 104 33.36 -8.70 37.07
CA LEU A 104 32.40 -8.02 37.94
C LEU A 104 30.97 -8.29 37.45
N LEU A 105 30.70 -8.12 36.16
CA LEU A 105 29.36 -8.25 35.59
C LEU A 105 28.84 -9.68 35.66
N SER A 106 29.68 -10.67 35.41
CA SER A 106 29.31 -12.10 35.51
C SER A 106 28.90 -12.54 36.93
N ARG A 107 29.21 -11.77 37.99
CA ARG A 107 28.70 -12.01 39.36
C ARG A 107 27.27 -11.52 39.57
N TYR A 108 26.82 -10.58 38.74
CA TYR A 108 25.49 -9.97 38.77
C TYR A 108 24.64 -10.33 37.54
N GLU A 109 25.22 -11.03 36.58
CA GLU A 109 24.48 -11.77 35.56
C GLU A 109 23.86 -13.00 36.22
N PRO A 110 22.57 -13.27 35.96
CA PRO A 110 21.89 -14.40 36.56
C PRO A 110 22.57 -15.69 36.11
N LYS A 111 23.24 -16.38 37.03
CA LYS A 111 23.53 -17.81 36.86
C LYS A 111 22.19 -18.53 36.87
N GLU A 112 21.87 -19.24 35.79
CA GLU A 112 20.71 -20.11 35.71
C GLU A 112 20.75 -21.12 36.87
N SER A 113 20.00 -20.84 37.93
CA SER A 113 19.53 -21.86 38.85
C SER A 113 18.29 -22.48 38.23
N ILE A 114 18.45 -23.73 37.83
CA ILE A 114 17.41 -24.70 37.52
C ILE A 114 16.48 -24.77 38.73
N ASP A 115 15.32 -24.12 38.65
CA ASP A 115 14.01 -24.75 38.86
C ASP A 115 12.91 -23.68 38.91
N THR A 116 11.79 -24.04 38.30
CA THR A 116 10.45 -23.42 38.39
C THR A 116 10.30 -21.95 37.94
N GLN A 117 9.70 -21.81 36.75
CA GLN A 117 9.18 -20.60 36.05
C GLN A 117 9.91 -20.26 34.73
N LYS A 118 10.09 -21.27 33.87
CA LYS A 118 10.39 -21.15 32.43
C LYS A 118 9.13 -21.52 31.64
N GLU A 119 8.14 -20.63 31.54
CA GLU A 119 7.12 -20.79 30.48
C GLU A 119 6.85 -19.50 29.70
N ASP A 120 7.01 -18.30 30.26
CA ASP A 120 6.53 -17.09 29.53
C ASP A 120 7.58 -16.22 28.81
N LYS A 121 8.89 -16.43 28.98
CA LYS A 121 9.92 -15.58 28.35
C LYS A 121 10.81 -16.26 27.31
N ASN A 122 10.76 -17.59 27.19
CA ASN A 122 11.53 -18.32 26.19
C ASN A 122 10.87 -18.35 24.80
N ASP A 123 9.59 -18.00 24.70
CA ASP A 123 8.89 -18.01 23.42
C ASP A 123 9.22 -16.77 22.57
N GLU A 124 9.38 -15.60 23.17
CA GLU A 124 9.65 -14.37 22.41
C GLU A 124 11.06 -14.33 21.77
N GLU A 125 12.08 -14.96 22.38
CA GLU A 125 13.45 -15.01 21.80
C GLU A 125 13.66 -16.16 20.79
N ARG A 126 12.79 -17.18 20.76
CA ARG A 126 12.81 -18.27 19.76
C ARG A 126 12.23 -17.84 18.42
N ILE A 127 11.19 -16.99 18.44
CA ILE A 127 10.39 -16.60 17.27
C ILE A 127 11.18 -15.66 16.33
N SER A 128 12.05 -14.79 16.85
CA SER A 128 12.88 -13.89 16.03
C SER A 128 13.84 -14.61 15.06
N LYS A 129 14.17 -15.89 15.28
CA LYS A 129 15.11 -16.66 14.44
C LYS A 129 14.47 -17.61 13.42
N ASP A 130 13.13 -17.65 13.31
CA ASP A 130 12.44 -18.66 12.49
C ASP A 130 11.84 -18.15 11.18
N LEU A 131 11.35 -16.89 11.12
CA LEU A 131 10.73 -16.37 9.90
C LEU A 131 11.65 -16.47 8.67
N SER A 132 12.93 -16.11 8.82
CA SER A 132 13.92 -16.20 7.73
C SER A 132 14.12 -17.63 7.22
N LYS A 133 13.95 -18.64 8.07
CA LYS A 133 14.01 -20.06 7.66
C LYS A 133 12.74 -20.50 6.94
N ILE A 134 11.58 -20.03 7.42
CA ILE A 134 10.30 -20.32 6.77
C ILE A 134 10.28 -19.75 5.34
N LEU A 135 10.78 -18.51 5.16
CA LEU A 135 10.78 -17.84 3.85
C LEU A 135 11.60 -18.57 2.77
N VAL A 136 12.57 -19.41 3.14
CA VAL A 136 13.41 -20.18 2.19
C VAL A 136 12.86 -21.57 1.86
N ILE A 137 11.76 -22.02 2.49
CA ILE A 137 11.15 -23.33 2.24
C ILE A 137 10.66 -23.42 0.79
N LYS A 138 11.19 -24.36 0.00
CA LYS A 138 10.84 -24.45 -1.44
C LYS A 138 9.40 -24.88 -1.69
N ASP A 139 8.84 -25.73 -0.83
CA ASP A 139 7.46 -26.18 -0.93
C ASP A 139 6.49 -25.04 -0.54
N GLY A 140 5.60 -24.67 -1.46
CA GLY A 140 4.70 -23.53 -1.28
C GLY A 140 3.61 -23.76 -0.23
N GLU A 141 3.08 -24.98 -0.11
CA GLU A 141 2.01 -25.30 0.84
C GLU A 141 2.57 -25.49 2.25
N GLN A 142 3.74 -26.13 2.37
CA GLN A 142 4.46 -26.19 3.64
C GLN A 142 4.83 -24.79 4.12
N ARG A 143 5.34 -23.93 3.23
CA ARG A 143 5.66 -22.54 3.57
C ARG A 143 4.44 -21.78 4.07
N LYS A 144 3.28 -21.89 3.40
CA LYS A 144 2.03 -21.25 3.84
C LYS A 144 1.63 -21.74 5.23
N LYS A 145 1.71 -23.05 5.48
CA LYS A 145 1.35 -23.64 6.77
C LYS A 145 2.25 -23.11 7.89
N GLU A 146 3.57 -23.15 7.71
CA GLU A 146 4.51 -22.67 8.72
C GLU A 146 4.39 -21.14 8.94
N LEU A 147 4.11 -20.36 7.89
CA LEU A 147 3.84 -18.93 8.04
C LEU A 147 2.56 -18.64 8.84
N LYS A 148 1.49 -19.45 8.69
CA LYS A 148 0.28 -19.32 9.51
C LYS A 148 0.59 -19.59 10.99
N GLU A 149 1.25 -20.71 11.28
CA GLU A 149 1.61 -21.10 12.64
C GLU A 149 2.54 -20.05 13.30
N PHE A 150 3.49 -19.50 12.53
CA PHE A 150 4.35 -18.42 12.99
C PHE A 150 3.57 -17.14 13.30
N LYS A 151 2.67 -16.73 12.40
CA LYS A 151 1.85 -15.53 12.56
C LYS A 151 0.94 -15.62 13.80
N ASP A 152 0.38 -16.80 14.07
CA ASP A 152 -0.51 -17.02 15.22
C ASP A 152 0.24 -17.12 16.56
N SER A 153 1.54 -17.46 16.55
CA SER A 153 2.38 -17.61 17.74
C SER A 153 3.21 -16.37 18.09
N THR A 154 3.52 -15.50 17.13
CA THR A 154 4.33 -14.30 17.38
C THR A 154 3.54 -13.19 18.10
N LYS A 155 4.12 -12.65 19.17
CA LYS A 155 3.61 -11.46 19.88
C LYS A 155 4.15 -10.14 19.30
N ASP A 156 5.23 -10.19 18.52
CA ASP A 156 5.81 -9.03 17.84
C ASP A 156 4.97 -8.68 16.59
N GLY A 157 4.30 -7.52 16.65
CA GLY A 157 3.45 -7.01 15.55
C GLY A 157 4.21 -6.78 14.25
N THR A 158 5.48 -6.37 14.31
CA THR A 158 6.31 -6.15 13.12
C THR A 158 6.64 -7.47 12.43
N MET A 159 7.00 -8.49 13.21
CA MET A 159 7.26 -9.84 12.69
C MET A 159 5.98 -10.50 12.19
N LYS A 160 4.86 -10.28 12.88
CA LYS A 160 3.54 -10.72 12.43
C LYS A 160 3.18 -10.14 11.07
N ALA A 161 3.38 -8.83 10.91
CA ALA A 161 3.09 -8.12 9.66
C ALA A 161 3.99 -8.61 8.51
N LYS A 162 5.28 -8.85 8.75
CA LYS A 162 6.18 -9.45 7.75
C LYS A 162 5.74 -10.85 7.32
N ALA A 163 5.29 -11.69 8.26
CA ALA A 163 4.75 -13.01 7.95
C ALA A 163 3.46 -12.92 7.13
N LEU A 164 2.57 -11.98 7.48
CA LEU A 164 1.35 -11.70 6.74
C LEU A 164 1.62 -11.19 5.31
N ILE A 165 2.59 -10.32 5.08
CA ILE A 165 2.99 -9.88 3.73
C ILE A 165 3.48 -11.07 2.88
N ALA A 166 4.25 -11.98 3.48
CA ALA A 166 4.70 -13.20 2.81
C ALA A 166 3.53 -14.14 2.47
N LEU A 167 2.56 -14.29 3.38
CA LEU A 167 1.32 -15.03 3.15
C LEU A 167 0.48 -14.39 2.04
N LEU A 168 0.32 -13.06 2.06
CA LEU A 168 -0.40 -12.31 1.04
C LEU A 168 0.19 -12.62 -0.34
N SER A 169 1.51 -12.48 -0.49
CA SER A 169 2.21 -12.83 -1.73
C SER A 169 1.97 -14.28 -2.19
N ALA A 170 1.85 -15.23 -1.25
CA ALA A 170 1.54 -16.62 -1.57
C ALA A 170 0.09 -16.81 -2.01
N TYR A 171 -0.87 -16.14 -1.38
CA TYR A 171 -2.29 -16.21 -1.74
C TYR A 171 -2.62 -15.49 -3.05
N MET A 172 -1.92 -14.40 -3.34
CA MET A 172 -2.02 -13.71 -4.62
C MET A 172 -1.66 -14.64 -5.79
N LYS A 173 -0.63 -15.49 -5.62
CA LYS A 173 -0.25 -16.50 -6.63
C LYS A 173 -1.32 -17.57 -6.84
N SER A 174 -1.99 -18.01 -5.78
CA SER A 174 -3.08 -18.99 -5.87
C SER A 174 -4.45 -18.36 -6.19
N LYS A 175 -4.55 -17.03 -6.28
CA LYS A 175 -5.81 -16.27 -6.45
C LYS A 175 -6.90 -16.67 -5.45
N ASP A 176 -6.53 -16.96 -4.21
CA ASP A 176 -7.50 -17.30 -3.15
C ASP A 176 -8.07 -16.01 -2.54
N GLY A 177 -9.17 -15.51 -3.11
CA GLY A 177 -9.75 -14.23 -2.70
C GLY A 177 -10.17 -14.14 -1.24
N VAL A 178 -10.58 -15.26 -0.63
CA VAL A 178 -11.00 -15.26 0.79
C VAL A 178 -9.79 -15.08 1.69
N GLU A 179 -8.73 -15.85 1.44
CA GLU A 179 -7.50 -15.75 2.21
C GLU A 179 -6.79 -14.41 1.97
N ILE A 180 -6.79 -13.87 0.74
CA ILE A 180 -6.25 -12.54 0.43
C ILE A 180 -6.97 -11.47 1.27
N MET A 181 -8.30 -11.41 1.23
CA MET A 181 -9.07 -10.42 2.00
C MET A 181 -8.80 -10.55 3.50
N ARG A 182 -8.81 -11.78 4.04
CA ARG A 182 -8.53 -12.01 5.46
C ARG A 182 -7.13 -11.57 5.84
N THR A 183 -6.12 -11.89 5.02
CA THR A 183 -4.73 -11.49 5.28
C THR A 183 -4.54 -9.97 5.23
N ILE A 184 -5.22 -9.25 4.32
CA ILE A 184 -5.21 -7.79 4.32
C ILE A 184 -5.88 -7.27 5.60
N ASP A 185 -7.06 -7.76 5.96
CA ASP A 185 -7.74 -7.34 7.20
C ASP A 185 -6.87 -7.51 8.44
N GLU A 186 -6.20 -8.65 8.57
CA GLU A 186 -5.27 -8.92 9.68
C GLU A 186 -4.01 -8.03 9.63
N LEU A 187 -3.56 -7.62 8.44
CA LEU A 187 -2.47 -6.62 8.30
C LEU A 187 -2.92 -5.26 8.80
N LEU A 188 -4.14 -4.85 8.50
CA LEU A 188 -4.70 -3.59 8.98
C LEU A 188 -4.84 -3.57 10.51
N ASP A 189 -5.13 -4.72 11.13
CA ASP A 189 -5.12 -4.88 12.60
C ASP A 189 -3.74 -4.69 13.24
N CYS A 190 -2.66 -4.83 12.46
CA CYS A 190 -1.29 -4.65 12.96
C CYS A 190 -0.84 -3.19 12.94
N PHE A 191 -1.61 -2.28 12.34
CA PHE A 191 -1.26 -0.86 12.31
C PHE A 191 -1.54 -0.22 13.67
N ILE A 192 -0.48 0.21 14.35
CA ILE A 192 -0.56 0.98 15.60
C ILE A 192 -0.68 2.47 15.25
N ASP A 193 -1.60 3.17 15.90
CA ASP A 193 -1.80 4.60 15.69
C ASP A 193 -0.54 5.40 16.01
N GLY A 194 -0.09 6.23 15.05
CA GLY A 194 0.90 7.29 15.29
C GLY A 194 2.30 7.10 14.68
N GLU A 195 2.62 5.94 14.10
CA GLU A 195 3.87 5.72 13.36
C GLU A 195 3.58 5.34 11.90
N GLU A 196 4.24 6.01 10.95
CA GLU A 196 4.37 5.51 9.57
C GLU A 196 5.25 4.26 9.61
N ASP A 197 4.63 3.12 9.88
CA ASP A 197 5.29 1.82 9.77
C ASP A 197 5.59 1.53 8.29
N VAL A 198 6.81 1.11 8.00
CA VAL A 198 7.28 0.66 6.68
C VAL A 198 6.31 -0.36 6.06
N VAL A 199 5.69 -1.20 6.90
CA VAL A 199 4.68 -2.18 6.48
C VAL A 199 3.42 -1.49 5.95
N ARG A 200 2.95 -0.41 6.59
CA ARG A 200 1.77 0.36 6.16
C ARG A 200 2.01 0.99 4.80
N SER A 201 3.15 1.66 4.62
CA SER A 201 3.52 2.24 3.33
C SER A 201 3.62 1.17 2.25
N MET A 202 4.28 0.04 2.54
CA MET A 202 4.38 -1.07 1.58
C MET A 202 3.02 -1.64 1.18
N LEU A 203 2.07 -1.79 2.12
CA LEU A 203 0.72 -2.25 1.80
C LEU A 203 -0.01 -1.22 0.92
N LEU A 204 0.00 0.06 1.31
CA LEU A 204 -0.73 1.12 0.61
C LEU A 204 -0.17 1.39 -0.79
N GLU A 205 1.15 1.29 -0.98
CA GLU A 205 1.79 1.40 -2.30
C GLU A 205 1.34 0.29 -3.27
N ASN A 206 0.93 -0.87 -2.75
CA ASN A 206 0.55 -2.04 -3.55
C ASN A 206 -0.95 -2.36 -3.46
N ILE A 207 -1.74 -1.56 -2.74
CA ILE A 207 -3.13 -1.91 -2.42
C ILE A 207 -4.01 -1.97 -3.67
N ASP A 208 -3.78 -1.08 -4.63
CA ASP A 208 -4.54 -1.04 -5.87
C ASP A 208 -4.41 -2.35 -6.65
N PHE A 209 -3.20 -2.89 -6.75
CA PHE A 209 -2.92 -4.18 -7.38
C PHE A 209 -3.65 -5.34 -6.67
N TYR A 210 -3.65 -5.36 -5.33
CA TYR A 210 -4.37 -6.39 -4.59
C TYR A 210 -5.89 -6.28 -4.79
N LEU A 211 -6.43 -5.06 -4.75
CA LEU A 211 -7.85 -4.80 -4.93
C LEU A 211 -8.32 -5.12 -6.35
N GLU A 212 -7.49 -4.91 -7.37
CA GLU A 212 -7.78 -5.29 -8.76
C GLU A 212 -7.98 -6.79 -8.92
N ILE A 213 -7.05 -7.58 -8.39
CA ILE A 213 -7.12 -9.04 -8.49
C ILE A 213 -8.32 -9.56 -7.72
N LEU A 214 -8.60 -9.01 -6.53
CA LEU A 214 -9.81 -9.33 -5.79
C LEU A 214 -11.05 -9.00 -6.61
N TYR A 215 -11.11 -7.83 -7.22
CA TYR A 215 -12.23 -7.38 -8.04
C TYR A 215 -12.54 -8.33 -9.21
N GLU A 216 -11.51 -8.89 -9.86
CA GLU A 216 -11.66 -9.87 -10.95
C GLU A 216 -12.32 -11.18 -10.51
N ILE A 217 -12.02 -11.64 -9.30
CA ILE A 217 -12.49 -12.93 -8.78
C ILE A 217 -13.72 -12.81 -7.87
N LEU A 218 -14.32 -11.62 -7.78
CA LEU A 218 -15.53 -11.38 -7.01
C LEU A 218 -16.72 -12.15 -7.57
N ASP A 219 -17.32 -12.97 -6.71
CA ASP A 219 -18.64 -13.55 -6.91
C ASP A 219 -19.64 -12.95 -5.89
N SER A 220 -20.91 -13.32 -6.02
CA SER A 220 -21.98 -12.83 -5.14
C SER A 220 -21.75 -13.12 -3.65
N SER A 221 -21.03 -14.20 -3.31
CA SER A 221 -20.74 -14.56 -1.91
C SER A 221 -19.68 -13.67 -1.27
N LYS A 222 -18.82 -13.03 -2.09
CA LYS A 222 -17.68 -12.21 -1.63
C LYS A 222 -17.94 -10.70 -1.64
N ILE A 223 -19.09 -10.25 -2.14
CA ILE A 223 -19.49 -8.82 -2.21
C ILE A 223 -19.43 -8.16 -0.83
N THR A 224 -20.06 -8.75 0.19
CA THR A 224 -20.13 -8.15 1.53
C THR A 224 -18.76 -8.07 2.23
N PRO A 225 -17.95 -9.15 2.26
CA PRO A 225 -16.57 -9.06 2.76
C PRO A 225 -15.73 -7.99 2.06
N TYR A 226 -15.78 -7.92 0.72
CA TYR A 226 -15.01 -6.96 -0.04
C TYR A 226 -15.44 -5.52 0.23
N SER A 227 -16.75 -5.26 0.34
CA SER A 227 -17.28 -3.95 0.73
C SER A 227 -16.77 -3.51 2.11
N LYS A 228 -16.71 -4.43 3.09
CA LYS A 228 -16.17 -4.13 4.42
C LYS A 228 -14.68 -3.80 4.37
N LEU A 229 -13.90 -4.56 3.60
CA LEU A 229 -12.48 -4.32 3.41
C LEU A 229 -12.21 -2.95 2.77
N LEU A 230 -12.94 -2.61 1.70
CA LEU A 230 -12.84 -1.31 1.04
C LEU A 230 -13.15 -0.15 1.99
N LYS A 231 -14.19 -0.28 2.82
CA LYS A 231 -14.52 0.72 3.83
C LYS A 231 -13.37 0.92 4.81
N ARG A 232 -12.84 -0.18 5.33
CA ARG A 232 -11.74 -0.16 6.31
C ARG A 232 -10.46 0.45 5.74
N LEU A 233 -10.13 0.15 4.48
CA LEU A 233 -9.01 0.78 3.78
C LEU A 233 -9.26 2.28 3.51
N SER A 234 -10.50 2.67 3.21
CA SER A 234 -10.86 4.07 2.99
C SER A 234 -10.69 4.92 4.25
N ASP A 235 -10.96 4.32 5.42
CA ASP A 235 -10.74 4.97 6.72
C ASP A 235 -9.24 5.21 7.00
N ILE A 236 -8.34 4.47 6.34
CA ILE A 236 -6.87 4.54 6.51
C ILE A 236 -6.21 5.45 5.46
N SER A 237 -6.60 5.29 4.19
CA SER A 237 -6.11 6.09 3.07
C SER A 237 -7.18 6.17 1.99
N ARG A 238 -8.05 7.18 2.09
CA ARG A 238 -9.12 7.40 1.12
C ARG A 238 -8.59 7.57 -0.31
N GLU A 239 -7.54 8.38 -0.47
CA GLU A 239 -6.95 8.70 -1.78
C GLU A 239 -6.47 7.44 -2.50
N SER A 240 -5.84 6.50 -1.78
CA SER A 240 -5.28 5.27 -2.38
C SER A 240 -6.34 4.27 -2.86
N VAL A 241 -7.58 4.36 -2.37
CA VAL A 241 -8.63 3.36 -2.67
C VAL A 241 -9.89 3.94 -3.30
N GLU A 242 -10.04 5.26 -3.38
CA GLU A 242 -11.25 5.92 -3.89
C GLU A 242 -11.65 5.41 -5.28
N GLY A 243 -10.69 5.24 -6.19
CA GLY A 243 -10.94 4.69 -7.52
C GLY A 243 -11.57 3.29 -7.49
N ARG A 244 -11.06 2.38 -6.64
CA ARG A 244 -11.58 1.01 -6.49
C ARG A 244 -12.92 0.96 -5.77
N VAL A 245 -13.12 1.83 -4.79
CA VAL A 245 -14.42 2.00 -4.12
C VAL A 245 -15.47 2.41 -5.14
N LEU A 246 -15.20 3.43 -5.95
CA LEU A 246 -16.12 3.90 -6.99
C LEU A 246 -16.33 2.85 -8.08
N GLN A 247 -15.27 2.14 -8.51
CA GLN A 247 -15.39 1.03 -9.46
C GLN A 247 -16.38 -0.02 -8.94
N PHE A 248 -16.26 -0.41 -7.67
CA PHE A 248 -17.15 -1.38 -7.05
C PHE A 248 -18.59 -0.88 -6.95
N GLU A 249 -18.82 0.36 -6.50
CA GLU A 249 -20.16 0.95 -6.40
C GLU A 249 -20.86 1.03 -7.77
N PHE A 250 -20.17 1.52 -8.80
CA PHE A 250 -20.76 1.72 -10.13
C PHE A 250 -21.03 0.43 -10.88
N PHE A 251 -20.07 -0.50 -10.91
CA PHE A 251 -20.11 -1.67 -11.80
C PHE A 251 -20.57 -2.96 -11.11
N LYS A 252 -20.27 -3.16 -9.82
CA LYS A 252 -20.69 -4.37 -9.09
C LYS A 252 -21.99 -4.15 -8.33
N LEU A 253 -22.19 -2.96 -7.74
CA LEU A 253 -23.43 -2.63 -7.01
C LEU A 253 -24.46 -1.88 -7.86
N GLY A 254 -24.07 -1.35 -9.02
CA GLY A 254 -24.98 -0.62 -9.92
C GLY A 254 -25.43 0.74 -9.38
N ARG A 255 -24.72 1.32 -8.40
CA ARG A 255 -25.08 2.57 -7.74
C ARG A 255 -24.39 3.76 -8.42
N ALA A 256 -25.15 4.80 -8.72
CA ALA A 256 -24.63 6.06 -9.24
C ALA A 256 -24.26 6.99 -8.08
N THR A 257 -23.06 6.77 -7.51
CA THR A 257 -22.59 7.55 -6.36
C THR A 257 -22.09 8.93 -6.80
N GLU A 258 -22.55 9.98 -6.12
CA GLU A 258 -22.06 11.34 -6.35
C GLU A 258 -20.59 11.45 -5.96
N THR A 259 -19.78 12.06 -6.82
CA THR A 259 -18.32 12.10 -6.65
C THR A 259 -17.69 13.25 -7.42
N ASP A 260 -16.56 13.73 -6.89
CA ASP A 260 -15.68 14.67 -7.58
C ASP A 260 -14.57 13.99 -8.39
N HIS A 261 -14.42 12.67 -8.27
CA HIS A 261 -13.45 11.93 -9.06
C HIS A 261 -13.77 12.07 -10.55
N PRO A 262 -12.88 12.63 -11.40
CA PRO A 262 -13.24 13.06 -12.75
C PRO A 262 -13.87 11.96 -13.62
N LEU A 263 -13.30 10.75 -13.61
CA LEU A 263 -13.82 9.60 -14.36
C LEU A 263 -15.21 9.15 -13.90
N PHE A 264 -15.42 8.98 -12.60
CA PHE A 264 -16.71 8.52 -12.08
C PHE A 264 -17.76 9.62 -12.04
N LYS A 265 -17.35 10.89 -11.99
CA LYS A 265 -18.23 12.04 -12.16
C LYS A 265 -18.89 12.04 -13.54
N LEU A 266 -18.16 11.63 -14.58
CA LEU A 266 -18.74 11.41 -15.91
C LEU A 266 -19.89 10.38 -15.87
N LEU A 267 -19.67 9.22 -15.24
CA LEU A 267 -20.71 8.18 -15.13
C LEU A 267 -21.88 8.62 -14.24
N TYR A 268 -21.60 9.35 -13.16
CA TYR A 268 -22.64 9.92 -12.31
C TYR A 268 -23.55 10.86 -13.13
N ILE A 269 -22.97 11.81 -13.86
CA ILE A 269 -23.72 12.74 -14.71
C ILE A 269 -24.50 11.95 -15.76
N ASP A 270 -23.90 10.94 -16.40
CA ASP A 270 -24.56 10.14 -17.43
C ASP A 270 -25.79 9.38 -16.90
N ARG A 271 -25.67 8.74 -15.72
CA ARG A 271 -26.76 7.97 -15.11
C ARG A 271 -27.85 8.85 -14.50
N VAL A 272 -27.52 10.03 -13.98
CA VAL A 272 -28.44 10.87 -13.19
C VAL A 272 -29.00 12.05 -13.98
N GLN A 273 -28.15 12.75 -14.72
CA GLN A 273 -28.51 13.97 -15.46
C GLN A 273 -28.80 13.66 -16.94
N GLY A 274 -28.12 12.65 -17.49
CA GLY A 274 -28.32 12.16 -18.84
C GLY A 274 -27.15 12.41 -19.77
N TYR A 275 -27.30 11.90 -21.00
CA TYR A 275 -26.23 11.87 -21.99
C TYR A 275 -25.76 13.24 -22.48
N LYS A 276 -26.67 14.22 -22.57
CA LYS A 276 -26.31 15.54 -23.11
C LYS A 276 -25.32 16.25 -22.18
N GLU A 277 -25.58 16.19 -20.90
CA GLU A 277 -24.79 16.77 -19.83
C GLU A 277 -23.45 16.02 -19.70
N SER A 278 -23.47 14.68 -19.75
CA SER A 278 -22.25 13.87 -19.68
C SER A 278 -21.35 14.08 -20.89
N LYS A 279 -21.92 14.27 -22.09
CA LYS A 279 -21.16 14.62 -23.30
C LYS A 279 -20.44 15.96 -23.17
N GLU A 280 -21.10 17.00 -22.67
CA GLU A 280 -20.44 18.30 -22.46
C GLU A 280 -19.34 18.19 -21.41
N TYR A 281 -19.57 17.44 -20.34
CA TYR A 281 -18.54 17.17 -19.34
C TYR A 281 -17.35 16.40 -19.94
N TYR A 282 -17.58 15.35 -20.73
CA TYR A 282 -16.53 14.58 -21.40
C TYR A 282 -15.62 15.47 -22.26
N LYS A 283 -16.18 16.45 -22.98
CA LYS A 283 -15.38 17.40 -23.77
C LYS A 283 -14.41 18.21 -22.91
N THR A 284 -14.78 18.53 -21.67
CA THR A 284 -13.91 19.26 -20.74
C THR A 284 -12.76 18.42 -20.20
N MET A 285 -12.90 17.09 -20.19
CA MET A 285 -11.87 16.16 -19.69
C MET A 285 -10.67 16.02 -20.64
N GLY A 286 -10.80 16.41 -21.91
CA GLY A 286 -9.72 16.28 -22.90
C GLY A 286 -9.38 14.83 -23.28
N ASP A 287 -8.23 14.63 -23.94
CA ASP A 287 -7.73 13.29 -24.34
C ASP A 287 -6.83 12.62 -23.28
N THR A 288 -6.82 13.12 -22.04
CA THR A 288 -5.96 12.67 -20.93
C THR A 288 -6.40 11.36 -20.26
N ILE A 289 -7.25 10.57 -20.89
CA ILE A 289 -7.76 9.32 -20.30
C ILE A 289 -6.74 8.20 -20.57
N GLY A 290 -6.19 7.63 -19.51
CA GLY A 290 -5.10 6.65 -19.53
C GLY A 290 -5.51 5.23 -19.93
N GLU A 291 -4.56 4.31 -19.73
CA GLU A 291 -4.66 2.88 -20.10
C GLU A 291 -5.13 1.98 -18.94
N THR A 292 -5.50 2.55 -17.79
CA THR A 292 -5.82 1.71 -16.62
C THR A 292 -7.14 0.97 -16.80
N LYS A 293 -7.28 -0.15 -16.08
CA LYS A 293 -8.49 -0.97 -16.15
C LYS A 293 -9.76 -0.21 -15.70
N ILE A 294 -9.65 0.63 -14.68
CA ILE A 294 -10.76 1.46 -14.21
C ILE A 294 -11.21 2.42 -15.32
N GLU A 295 -10.26 3.10 -15.95
CA GLU A 295 -10.54 4.01 -17.07
C GLU A 295 -11.21 3.28 -18.23
N GLN A 296 -10.74 2.08 -18.58
CA GLN A 296 -11.35 1.27 -19.62
C GLN A 296 -12.80 0.90 -19.30
N GLU A 297 -13.11 0.46 -18.07
CA GLU A 297 -14.50 0.16 -17.68
C GLU A 297 -15.40 1.41 -17.75
N VAL A 298 -14.90 2.55 -17.28
CA VAL A 298 -15.61 3.85 -17.34
C VAL A 298 -15.88 4.27 -18.78
N LEU A 299 -14.85 4.24 -19.64
CA LEU A 299 -14.98 4.61 -21.04
C LEU A 299 -15.88 3.64 -21.80
N GLN A 300 -15.83 2.34 -21.49
CA GLN A 300 -16.75 1.37 -22.10
C GLN A 300 -18.20 1.72 -21.76
N GLU A 301 -18.54 1.97 -20.50
CA GLU A 301 -19.91 2.33 -20.13
C GLU A 301 -20.37 3.64 -20.79
N PHE A 302 -19.54 4.68 -20.77
CA PHE A 302 -19.86 5.95 -21.41
C PHE A 302 -19.96 5.85 -22.94
N GLY A 303 -19.07 5.09 -23.58
CA GLY A 303 -19.09 4.84 -25.03
C GLY A 303 -20.34 4.05 -25.46
N MET A 304 -20.79 3.13 -24.62
CA MET A 304 -22.06 2.40 -24.80
C MET A 304 -23.27 3.33 -24.61
N SER A 305 -23.22 4.26 -23.66
CA SER A 305 -24.27 5.27 -23.46
C SER A 305 -24.38 6.22 -24.65
N SER A 306 -23.23 6.65 -25.19
CA SER A 306 -23.15 7.45 -26.42
C SER A 306 -23.79 6.73 -27.60
N PHE A 307 -23.51 5.43 -27.76
CA PHE A 307 -24.11 4.59 -28.80
C PHE A 307 -25.64 4.53 -28.67
N LYS A 308 -26.14 4.24 -27.45
CA LYS A 308 -27.58 4.16 -27.17
C LYS A 308 -28.29 5.49 -27.41
N SER A 309 -27.57 6.60 -27.26
CA SER A 309 -28.08 7.94 -27.50
C SER A 309 -28.01 8.39 -28.96
N GLY A 310 -27.47 7.56 -29.85
CA GLY A 310 -27.34 7.84 -31.29
C GLY A 310 -26.10 8.67 -31.67
N ASP A 311 -25.22 8.97 -30.71
CA ASP A 311 -23.96 9.69 -30.97
C ASP A 311 -22.84 8.72 -31.35
N PHE A 312 -22.92 8.26 -32.59
CA PHE A 312 -22.03 7.21 -33.10
C PHE A 312 -20.57 7.68 -33.21
N GLU A 313 -20.33 8.95 -33.51
CA GLU A 313 -18.96 9.51 -33.59
C GLU A 313 -18.28 9.56 -32.23
N THR A 314 -18.98 10.05 -31.20
CA THR A 314 -18.44 10.06 -29.83
C THR A 314 -18.25 8.63 -29.33
N SER A 315 -19.22 7.75 -29.59
CA SER A 315 -19.12 6.33 -29.21
C SER A 315 -17.89 5.67 -29.85
N PHE A 316 -17.66 5.85 -31.15
CA PHE A 316 -16.48 5.32 -31.82
C PHE A 316 -15.19 5.92 -31.27
N LYS A 317 -15.13 7.25 -31.07
CA LYS A 317 -13.93 7.91 -30.50
C LYS A 317 -13.60 7.36 -29.11
N VAL A 318 -14.61 7.10 -28.27
CA VAL A 318 -14.42 6.60 -26.91
C VAL A 318 -14.04 5.12 -26.92
N LEU A 319 -14.84 4.28 -27.56
CA LEU A 319 -14.66 2.82 -27.54
C LEU A 319 -13.42 2.37 -28.31
N SER A 320 -12.97 3.11 -29.33
CA SER A 320 -11.69 2.83 -30.00
C SER A 320 -10.49 2.90 -29.06
N LYS A 321 -10.54 3.70 -27.98
CA LYS A 321 -9.49 3.72 -26.94
C LYS A 321 -9.43 2.43 -26.13
N CYS A 322 -10.51 1.64 -26.15
CA CYS A 322 -10.60 0.34 -25.49
C CYS A 322 -10.37 -0.84 -26.45
N SER A 323 -10.13 -0.57 -27.74
CA SER A 323 -9.92 -1.63 -28.73
C SER A 323 -8.56 -2.31 -28.52
N GLY A 324 -8.55 -3.64 -28.59
CA GLY A 324 -7.37 -4.47 -28.29
C GLY A 324 -7.42 -5.18 -26.93
N VAL A 325 -8.40 -4.89 -26.07
CA VAL A 325 -8.63 -5.65 -24.83
C VAL A 325 -9.42 -6.92 -25.16
N GLU A 326 -8.80 -8.10 -24.95
CA GLU A 326 -9.44 -9.40 -25.18
C GLU A 326 -10.73 -9.55 -24.34
N GLY A 327 -11.79 -10.08 -24.95
CA GLY A 327 -13.05 -10.37 -24.26
C GLY A 327 -13.96 -9.15 -24.01
N SER A 328 -13.68 -8.01 -24.66
CA SER A 328 -14.48 -6.81 -24.46
C SER A 328 -15.93 -6.96 -24.98
N SER A 329 -16.90 -6.55 -24.16
CA SER A 329 -18.34 -6.71 -24.46
C SER A 329 -18.85 -5.82 -25.61
N HIS A 330 -18.00 -4.94 -26.16
CA HIS A 330 -18.36 -3.94 -27.16
C HIS A 330 -17.87 -4.28 -28.57
N GLU A 331 -17.27 -5.46 -28.80
CA GLU A 331 -16.71 -5.84 -30.11
C GLU A 331 -17.77 -5.79 -31.23
N THR A 332 -18.96 -6.36 -31.01
CA THR A 332 -20.05 -6.30 -31.99
C THR A 332 -20.49 -4.86 -32.25
N LEU A 333 -20.52 -4.00 -31.24
CA LEU A 333 -20.85 -2.59 -31.41
C LEU A 333 -19.78 -1.86 -32.23
N MET A 334 -18.50 -2.16 -32.04
CA MET A 334 -17.43 -1.57 -32.86
C MET A 334 -17.57 -1.95 -34.33
N LYS A 335 -17.90 -3.21 -34.62
CA LYS A 335 -18.21 -3.66 -35.99
C LYS A 335 -19.43 -2.93 -36.55
N LEU A 336 -20.47 -2.73 -35.73
CA LEU A 336 -21.66 -2.00 -36.14
C LEU A 336 -21.37 -0.52 -36.41
N LEU A 337 -20.52 0.12 -35.60
CA LEU A 337 -20.04 1.49 -35.84
C LEU A 337 -19.25 1.59 -37.15
N CYS A 338 -18.55 0.53 -37.57
CA CYS A 338 -17.93 0.47 -38.90
C CYS A 338 -18.97 0.51 -40.03
N VAL A 339 -20.16 -0.06 -39.82
CA VAL A 339 -21.26 0.03 -40.79
C VAL A 339 -21.90 1.41 -40.77
N ILE A 340 -22.14 1.97 -39.58
CA ILE A 340 -22.83 3.25 -39.42
C ILE A 340 -21.95 4.41 -39.89
N LEU A 341 -20.71 4.49 -39.43
CA LEU A 341 -19.81 5.60 -39.78
C LEU A 341 -19.12 5.40 -41.14
N ASN A 342 -18.88 4.15 -41.52
CA ASN A 342 -18.34 3.71 -42.81
C ASN A 342 -17.26 4.66 -43.37
N ASP A 343 -17.60 5.44 -44.41
CA ASP A 343 -16.66 6.33 -45.11
C ASP A 343 -16.02 7.37 -44.19
N ARG A 344 -16.67 7.78 -43.08
CA ARG A 344 -16.11 8.73 -42.10
C ARG A 344 -14.91 8.19 -41.32
N ILE A 345 -14.81 6.87 -41.17
CA ILE A 345 -13.75 6.20 -40.41
C ILE A 345 -12.89 5.31 -41.31
N ARG A 346 -13.06 5.42 -42.63
CA ARG A 346 -12.30 4.66 -43.62
C ARG A 346 -10.80 4.91 -43.42
N GLY A 347 -10.03 3.83 -43.45
CA GLY A 347 -8.57 3.86 -43.30
C GLY A 347 -8.07 3.80 -41.85
N THR A 348 -8.95 3.91 -40.86
CA THR A 348 -8.59 3.60 -39.47
C THR A 348 -8.24 2.11 -39.30
N GLN A 349 -7.38 1.79 -38.33
CA GLN A 349 -6.99 0.40 -38.05
C GLN A 349 -8.21 -0.50 -37.79
N ILE A 350 -9.14 -0.02 -36.95
CA ILE A 350 -10.37 -0.73 -36.60
C ILE A 350 -11.24 -1.02 -37.83
N HIS A 351 -11.37 -0.05 -38.74
CA HIS A 351 -12.11 -0.26 -39.99
C HIS A 351 -11.42 -1.29 -40.89
N ASN A 352 -10.08 -1.28 -40.96
CA ASN A 352 -9.34 -2.26 -41.75
C ASN A 352 -9.49 -3.68 -41.16
N GLU A 353 -9.42 -3.82 -39.84
CA GLU A 353 -9.68 -5.09 -39.14
C GLU A 353 -11.12 -5.59 -39.38
N PHE A 354 -12.10 -4.69 -39.36
CA PHE A 354 -13.47 -5.00 -39.73
C PHE A 354 -13.58 -5.55 -41.16
N LEU A 355 -12.89 -4.93 -42.13
CA LEU A 355 -12.89 -5.40 -43.53
C LEU A 355 -12.21 -6.77 -43.68
N GLU A 356 -11.14 -7.03 -42.96
CA GLU A 356 -10.50 -8.36 -42.93
C GLU A 356 -11.46 -9.42 -42.38
N GLY A 357 -12.15 -9.11 -41.28
CA GLY A 357 -13.19 -9.97 -40.72
C GLY A 357 -14.37 -10.19 -41.69
N PHE A 358 -14.79 -9.14 -42.39
CA PHE A 358 -15.87 -9.18 -43.37
C PHE A 358 -15.62 -10.16 -44.52
N LYS A 359 -14.36 -10.44 -44.90
CA LYS A 359 -14.05 -11.44 -45.95
C LYS A 359 -14.64 -12.82 -45.65
N SER A 360 -14.78 -13.18 -44.38
CA SER A 360 -15.41 -14.43 -43.95
C SER A 360 -16.90 -14.53 -44.32
N PHE A 361 -17.58 -13.40 -44.49
CA PHE A 361 -18.97 -13.31 -44.92
C PHE A 361 -19.18 -13.89 -46.33
N GLY A 362 -18.14 -13.97 -47.17
CA GLY A 362 -18.21 -14.63 -48.48
C GLY A 362 -18.65 -16.11 -48.44
N ARG A 363 -18.60 -16.74 -47.25
CA ARG A 363 -19.18 -18.08 -47.02
C ARG A 363 -20.73 -18.07 -47.09
N ASN A 364 -21.38 -16.96 -46.75
CA ASN A 364 -22.82 -16.74 -46.87
C ASN A 364 -23.18 -16.23 -48.28
N ARG A 365 -22.98 -17.09 -49.29
CA ARG A 365 -23.16 -16.73 -50.72
C ARG A 365 -24.55 -16.18 -51.06
N PHE A 366 -25.57 -16.57 -50.30
CA PHE A 366 -26.96 -16.21 -50.53
C PHE A 366 -27.42 -15.03 -49.67
N CYS A 367 -26.53 -14.41 -48.88
CA CYS A 367 -26.85 -13.28 -48.01
C CYS A 367 -28.04 -13.57 -47.07
N LEU A 368 -28.15 -14.83 -46.62
CA LEU A 368 -29.27 -15.27 -45.79
C LEU A 368 -29.14 -14.69 -44.38
N PRO A 369 -30.27 -14.41 -43.69
CA PRO A 369 -30.27 -14.07 -42.28
C PRO A 369 -29.56 -15.14 -41.45
N SER A 370 -28.74 -14.70 -40.49
CA SER A 370 -28.04 -15.54 -39.52
C SER A 370 -28.55 -15.27 -38.10
N GLY A 371 -28.45 -16.28 -37.23
CA GLY A 371 -28.62 -16.10 -35.78
C GLY A 371 -27.38 -15.50 -35.09
N ASP A 372 -26.27 -15.37 -35.81
CA ASP A 372 -25.02 -14.77 -35.30
C ASP A 372 -25.02 -13.26 -35.55
N ASN A 373 -24.95 -12.48 -34.46
CA ASN A 373 -24.92 -11.02 -34.48
C ASN A 373 -23.80 -10.45 -35.35
N THR A 374 -22.60 -11.04 -35.32
CA THR A 374 -21.46 -10.59 -36.14
C THR A 374 -21.76 -10.77 -37.63
N PHE A 375 -22.37 -11.90 -38.01
CA PHE A 375 -22.77 -12.14 -39.39
C PHE A 375 -23.89 -11.20 -39.85
N GLU A 376 -24.83 -10.86 -38.97
CA GLU A 376 -25.86 -9.86 -39.30
C GLU A 376 -25.25 -8.47 -39.51
N VAL A 377 -24.24 -8.07 -38.73
CA VAL A 377 -23.50 -6.81 -38.96
C VAL A 377 -22.81 -6.82 -40.34
N TYR A 378 -22.13 -7.91 -40.70
CA TYR A 378 -21.54 -8.04 -42.04
C TYR A 378 -22.59 -8.03 -43.16
N ARG A 379 -23.73 -8.67 -42.94
CA ARG A 379 -24.87 -8.63 -43.86
C ARG A 379 -25.38 -7.20 -44.05
N SER A 380 -25.50 -6.42 -42.97
CA SER A 380 -25.86 -5.01 -43.05
C SER A 380 -24.86 -4.20 -43.88
N PHE A 381 -23.55 -4.43 -43.68
CA PHE A 381 -22.51 -3.79 -44.48
C PHE A 381 -22.60 -4.15 -45.97
N TYR A 382 -22.86 -5.43 -46.28
CA TYR A 382 -23.06 -5.87 -47.66
C TYR A 382 -24.28 -5.20 -48.30
N LEU A 383 -25.43 -5.21 -47.62
CA LEU A 383 -26.69 -4.61 -48.11
C LEU A 383 -26.54 -3.10 -48.36
N LEU A 384 -25.88 -2.39 -47.45
CA LEU A 384 -25.55 -0.97 -47.61
C LEU A 384 -24.74 -0.71 -48.88
N ASN A 385 -23.73 -1.54 -49.17
CA ASN A 385 -22.92 -1.43 -50.37
C ASN A 385 -23.66 -1.84 -51.66
N MET A 386 -24.73 -2.62 -51.54
CA MET A 386 -25.67 -2.93 -52.63
C MET A 386 -26.79 -1.89 -52.77
N LEU A 387 -26.75 -0.80 -51.99
CA LEU A 387 -27.77 0.25 -51.92
C LEU A 387 -29.15 -0.24 -51.40
N ASP A 388 -29.20 -1.40 -50.75
CA ASP A 388 -30.39 -1.85 -49.99
C ASP A 388 -30.37 -1.24 -48.59
N MET A 389 -30.74 0.04 -48.54
CA MET A 389 -30.77 0.82 -47.30
C MET A 389 -31.71 0.23 -46.27
N LYS A 390 -32.93 -0.12 -46.70
CA LYS A 390 -33.98 -0.59 -45.81
C LYS A 390 -33.55 -1.90 -45.15
N GLY A 391 -32.97 -2.81 -45.94
CA GLY A 391 -32.43 -4.07 -45.43
C GLY A 391 -31.27 -3.86 -44.45
N ALA A 392 -30.36 -2.93 -44.74
CA ALA A 392 -29.27 -2.57 -43.82
C ALA A 392 -29.80 -1.91 -42.53
N GLY A 393 -30.64 -0.89 -42.65
CA GLY A 393 -31.23 -0.14 -41.54
C GLY A 393 -32.12 -1.01 -40.64
N ASP A 394 -32.89 -1.94 -41.21
CA ASP A 394 -33.67 -2.93 -40.46
C ASP A 394 -32.78 -3.82 -39.58
N ILE A 395 -31.56 -4.12 -40.01
CA ILE A 395 -30.59 -4.88 -39.20
C ILE A 395 -29.98 -3.98 -38.13
N VAL A 396 -29.52 -2.78 -38.49
CA VAL A 396 -28.92 -1.81 -37.54
C VAL A 396 -29.90 -1.49 -36.41
N ARG A 397 -31.19 -1.29 -36.72
CA ARG A 397 -32.24 -1.00 -35.73
C ARG A 397 -32.44 -2.09 -34.68
N ARG A 398 -32.10 -3.36 -34.98
CA ARG A 398 -32.13 -4.45 -33.99
C ARG A 398 -31.10 -4.25 -32.89
N PHE A 399 -30.03 -3.51 -33.17
CA PHE A 399 -28.96 -3.20 -32.23
C PHE A 399 -29.09 -1.79 -31.64
N CYS A 400 -29.76 -0.87 -32.33
CA CYS A 400 -29.97 0.52 -31.90
C CYS A 400 -31.37 1.02 -32.26
N GLU A 401 -32.27 1.06 -31.28
CA GLU A 401 -33.65 1.51 -31.48
C GLU A 401 -33.75 3.00 -31.89
N ARG A 402 -32.77 3.82 -31.48
CA ARG A 402 -32.72 5.26 -31.78
C ARG A 402 -32.01 5.58 -33.11
N PHE A 403 -31.78 4.59 -33.96
CA PHE A 403 -31.13 4.79 -35.23
C PHE A 403 -32.06 5.49 -36.25
N GLU A 404 -31.66 6.69 -36.68
CA GLU A 404 -32.39 7.50 -37.66
C GLU A 404 -31.90 7.21 -39.09
N GLU A 405 -32.53 6.21 -39.73
CA GLU A 405 -32.16 5.69 -41.06
C GLU A 405 -32.11 6.78 -42.15
N ASP A 406 -33.08 7.70 -42.14
CA ASP A 406 -33.20 8.77 -43.14
C ASP A 406 -32.02 9.77 -43.09
N ILE A 407 -31.56 10.11 -41.89
CA ILE A 407 -30.41 11.01 -41.70
C ILE A 407 -29.12 10.30 -42.09
N TRP A 408 -28.96 9.06 -41.63
CA TRP A 408 -27.78 8.25 -41.92
C TRP A 408 -27.56 8.04 -43.42
N PHE A 409 -28.62 7.74 -44.17
CA PHE A 409 -28.48 7.54 -45.61
C PHE A 409 -28.08 8.81 -46.35
N LYS A 410 -28.72 9.94 -46.02
CA LYS A 410 -28.39 11.23 -46.64
C LYS A 410 -26.90 11.52 -46.47
N ASP A 411 -26.40 11.33 -45.27
CA ASP A 411 -24.99 11.51 -44.95
C ASP A 411 -24.06 10.55 -45.71
N PHE A 412 -24.44 9.27 -45.85
CA PHE A 412 -23.69 8.26 -46.59
C PHE A 412 -23.61 8.55 -48.10
N VAL A 413 -24.71 8.99 -48.71
CA VAL A 413 -24.72 9.37 -50.12
C VAL A 413 -23.89 10.63 -50.35
N GLU A 414 -24.05 11.64 -49.49
CA GLU A 414 -23.27 12.87 -49.59
C GLU A 414 -21.77 12.62 -49.45
N SER A 415 -21.33 11.70 -48.57
CA SER A 415 -19.90 11.36 -48.44
C SER A 415 -19.33 10.70 -49.68
N ARG A 416 -20.11 9.86 -50.39
CA ARG A 416 -19.67 9.20 -51.63
C ARG A 416 -19.72 10.08 -52.88
N ILE A 417 -20.51 11.15 -52.87
CA ILE A 417 -20.55 12.11 -53.97
C ILE A 417 -19.41 13.12 -53.83
N LYS A 418 -19.01 13.45 -52.59
CA LYS A 418 -17.97 14.46 -52.29
C LYS A 418 -16.53 13.90 -52.25
N GLY A 419 -16.36 12.59 -52.03
CA GLY A 419 -15.06 11.90 -52.08
C GLY A 419 -14.88 11.14 -53.38
#